data_AF-A0A9D7DBH7-F1
#
_entry.id   AF-A0A9D7DBH7-F1
#
_cell.length_a   1.000
_cell.length_b   1.000
_cell.length_c   1.000
_cell.angle_alpha   90.00
_cell.angle_beta   90.00
_cell.angle_gamma   90.00
#
_symmetry.space_group_name_H-M   'P 1'
#
loop_
_entity.id
_entity.type
_entity.pdbx_description
1 polymer ?
#
loop_
_entity_poly.entity_id
_entity_poly.type
_entity_poly.pdbx_seq_one_letter_code
_entity_poly.pdbx_strand_id
1 'polypeptide(L)'
;MRDLDASLAQLRNAWIAGRPAIESAPTAWRDAIGEDELALIALAGHASDVLTQRAPGTALIDRPLLPHLNAPFVPESLRGRFRRLLARPQNLPSLERYLIAFISARGLAAHPADWMPDAKDDWAPDLYAPWLDWIRADTRAAAPSDDEISSENYELWSWTERRRALAALRARDPAAALAIIAAKAGAEPAERRVRLIELMQVRLSETDAEFLETLAKDRSDRVRALSRGFLARLGRAGDTAALAAELAEMMSLEKSGSSIVECACVWRR
;
A
#
# COMPACT_ATOMS: atom_id res chain seq x y z
N MET A 1 -36.78 -7.72 24.30
CA MET A 1 -36.15 -7.08 23.13
C MET A 1 -37.14 -6.23 22.34
N ARG A 2 -38.23 -6.79 21.77
CA ARG A 2 -39.23 -5.97 21.03
C ARG A 2 -39.82 -4.80 21.84
N ASP A 3 -39.97 -4.97 23.15
CA ASP A 3 -40.48 -3.94 24.06
C ASP A 3 -39.48 -2.78 24.28
N LEU A 4 -38.18 -3.10 24.23
CA LEU A 4 -37.11 -2.11 24.34
C LEU A 4 -37.01 -1.28 23.06
N ASP A 5 -37.11 -1.91 21.88
CA ASP A 5 -37.08 -1.20 20.59
C ASP A 5 -38.22 -0.18 20.48
N ALA A 6 -39.42 -0.56 20.93
CA ALA A 6 -40.59 0.34 20.98
C ALA A 6 -40.37 1.50 21.96
N SER A 7 -39.81 1.21 23.14
CA SER A 7 -39.47 2.22 24.14
C SER A 7 -38.42 3.21 23.62
N LEU A 8 -37.35 2.71 22.99
CA LEU A 8 -36.31 3.54 22.35
C LEU A 8 -36.88 4.45 21.25
N ALA A 9 -37.81 3.94 20.44
CA ALA A 9 -38.49 4.74 19.43
C ALA A 9 -39.35 5.86 20.04
N GLN A 10 -40.06 5.58 21.15
CA GLN A 10 -40.84 6.59 21.88
C GLN A 10 -39.95 7.66 22.51
N LEU A 11 -38.84 7.25 23.14
CA LEU A 11 -37.84 8.17 23.70
C LEU A 11 -37.32 9.15 22.64
N ARG A 12 -36.91 8.61 21.49
CA ARG A 12 -36.43 9.41 20.36
C ARG A 12 -37.50 10.38 19.85
N ASN A 13 -38.76 9.95 19.74
CA ASN A 13 -39.85 10.80 19.28
C ASN A 13 -40.16 11.94 20.26
N ALA A 14 -40.04 11.70 21.57
CA ALA A 14 -40.21 12.73 22.60
C ALA A 14 -39.11 13.80 22.49
N TRP A 15 -37.85 13.41 22.34
CA TRP A 15 -36.73 14.34 22.15
C TRP A 15 -36.83 15.16 20.86
N ILE A 16 -37.21 14.52 19.75
CA ILE A 16 -37.45 15.23 18.48
C ILE A 16 -38.56 16.28 18.64
N ALA A 17 -39.58 16.00 19.45
CA ALA A 17 -40.66 16.92 19.77
C ALA A 17 -40.30 17.95 20.86
N GLY A 18 -39.06 17.94 21.38
CA GLY A 18 -38.60 18.86 22.43
C GLY A 18 -39.22 18.60 23.80
N ARG A 19 -39.73 17.38 24.05
CA ARG A 19 -40.34 16.98 25.33
C ARG A 19 -39.38 16.10 26.14
N PRO A 20 -39.46 16.13 27.48
CA PRO A 20 -38.77 15.15 28.30
C PRO A 20 -39.28 13.75 27.98
N ALA A 21 -38.37 12.80 27.91
CA ALA A 21 -38.63 11.42 27.53
C ALA A 21 -38.60 10.47 28.73
N ILE A 22 -38.19 10.95 29.91
CA ILE A 22 -38.06 10.14 31.12
C ILE A 22 -39.32 9.32 31.46
N GLU A 23 -40.52 9.86 31.22
CA GLU A 23 -41.78 9.15 31.48
C GLU A 23 -41.99 7.92 30.58
N SER A 24 -41.40 7.94 29.39
CA SER A 24 -41.41 6.84 28.41
C SER A 24 -40.21 5.91 28.54
N ALA A 25 -39.31 6.15 29.49
CA ALA A 25 -38.17 5.27 29.73
C ALA A 25 -38.59 3.99 30.47
N PRO A 26 -37.94 2.84 30.19
CA PRO A 26 -38.12 1.62 30.96
C PRO A 26 -37.93 1.88 32.47
N THR A 27 -38.73 1.23 33.31
CA THR A 27 -38.70 1.41 34.77
C THR A 27 -37.31 1.20 35.36
N ALA A 28 -36.63 0.11 34.97
CA ALA A 28 -35.28 -0.18 35.43
C ALA A 28 -34.24 0.88 35.04
N TRP A 29 -34.46 1.63 33.96
CA TRP A 29 -33.58 2.73 33.58
C TRP A 29 -33.85 3.93 34.45
N ARG A 30 -35.12 4.33 34.60
CA ARG A 30 -35.52 5.43 35.51
C ARG A 30 -34.98 5.24 36.92
N ASP A 31 -35.06 4.03 37.46
CA ASP A 31 -34.57 3.72 38.80
C ASP A 31 -33.04 3.91 38.92
N ALA A 32 -32.29 3.75 37.82
CA ALA A 32 -30.84 3.86 37.80
C ALA A 32 -30.33 5.28 37.51
N ILE A 33 -31.04 6.05 36.67
CA ILE A 33 -30.61 7.39 36.23
C ILE A 33 -31.37 8.54 36.92
N GLY A 34 -32.47 8.26 37.61
CA GLY A 34 -33.33 9.28 38.21
C GLY A 34 -33.98 10.17 37.15
N GLU A 35 -33.91 11.49 37.34
CA GLU A 35 -34.45 12.50 36.42
C GLU A 35 -33.40 13.07 35.44
N ASP A 36 -32.21 12.44 35.35
CA ASP A 36 -31.13 12.92 34.48
C ASP A 36 -31.39 12.55 33.00
N GLU A 37 -31.94 13.52 32.27
CA GLU A 37 -32.25 13.38 30.85
C GLU A 37 -31.00 13.17 29.97
N LEU A 38 -29.84 13.71 30.36
CA LEU A 38 -28.59 13.51 29.61
C LEU A 38 -28.07 12.08 29.80
N ALA A 39 -28.17 11.54 31.01
CA ALA A 39 -27.86 10.14 31.28
C ALA A 39 -28.81 9.21 30.51
N LEU A 40 -30.10 9.56 30.39
CA LEU A 40 -31.06 8.82 29.59
C LEU A 40 -30.69 8.82 28.10
N ILE A 41 -30.29 9.98 27.55
CA ILE A 41 -29.84 10.10 26.16
C ILE A 41 -28.61 9.22 25.91
N ALA A 42 -27.62 9.26 26.80
CA ALA A 42 -26.42 8.44 26.69
C ALA A 42 -26.74 6.94 26.73
N LEU A 43 -27.60 6.53 27.67
CA LEU A 43 -28.01 5.14 27.83
C LEU A 43 -28.84 4.63 26.63
N ALA A 44 -29.79 5.43 26.15
CA ALA A 44 -30.59 5.09 24.98
C ALA A 44 -29.77 5.03 23.69
N GLY A 45 -28.79 5.93 23.54
CA GLY A 45 -27.82 5.90 22.44
C GLY A 45 -26.98 4.62 22.48
N HIS A 46 -26.41 4.29 23.64
CA HIS A 46 -25.62 3.07 23.82
C HIS A 46 -26.45 1.80 23.57
N ALA A 47 -27.67 1.73 24.10
CA ALA A 47 -28.58 0.60 23.89
C ALA A 47 -28.95 0.45 22.40
N SER A 48 -29.20 1.55 21.70
CA SER A 48 -29.44 1.53 20.25
C SER A 48 -28.21 1.01 19.51
N ASP A 49 -27.03 1.56 19.78
CA ASP A 49 -25.80 1.23 19.04
C ASP A 49 -25.23 -0.16 19.36
N VAL A 50 -25.47 -0.70 20.55
CA VAL A 50 -24.89 -1.98 21.00
C VAL A 50 -25.92 -3.11 20.99
N LEU A 51 -27.11 -2.90 21.56
CA LEU A 51 -28.09 -3.97 21.77
C LEU A 51 -28.96 -4.23 20.54
N THR A 52 -29.06 -3.25 19.62
CA THR A 52 -29.82 -3.41 18.37
C THR A 52 -28.95 -3.69 17.15
N GLN A 53 -27.63 -3.90 17.33
CA GLN A 53 -26.79 -4.46 16.28
C GLN A 53 -27.39 -5.78 15.83
N ARG A 54 -27.88 -5.80 14.59
CA ARG A 54 -28.39 -7.03 13.99
C ARG A 54 -27.26 -8.04 13.98
N ALA A 55 -27.49 -9.18 14.62
CA ALA A 55 -26.63 -10.33 14.43
C ALA A 55 -26.44 -10.53 12.91
N PRO A 56 -25.20 -10.70 12.43
CA PRO A 56 -24.95 -10.85 11.01
C PRO A 56 -25.83 -12.00 10.48
N GLY A 57 -26.51 -11.77 9.36
CA GLY A 57 -27.43 -12.75 8.77
C GLY A 57 -26.73 -14.00 8.22
N THR A 58 -25.39 -14.01 8.26
CA THR A 58 -24.51 -15.08 7.83
C THR A 58 -23.73 -15.60 9.03
N ALA A 59 -23.49 -16.92 9.06
CA ALA A 59 -22.64 -17.53 10.07
C ALA A 59 -21.26 -16.87 10.05
N LEU A 60 -20.75 -16.55 11.22
CA LEU A 60 -19.40 -16.03 11.37
C LEU A 60 -18.40 -17.08 10.88
N ILE A 61 -17.52 -16.67 9.97
CA ILE A 61 -16.42 -17.51 9.50
C ILE A 61 -15.23 -17.23 10.40
N ASP A 62 -14.67 -18.28 11.00
CA ASP A 62 -13.45 -18.15 11.80
C ASP A 62 -12.29 -17.80 10.88
N ARG A 63 -11.58 -16.71 11.19
CA ARG A 63 -10.53 -16.14 10.34
C ARG A 63 -9.22 -16.15 11.11
N PRO A 64 -8.10 -16.55 10.47
CA PRO A 64 -6.80 -16.38 11.10
C PRO A 64 -6.58 -14.90 11.46
N LEU A 65 -5.88 -14.66 12.55
CA LEU A 65 -5.54 -13.31 13.00
C LEU A 65 -4.74 -12.57 11.92
N LEU A 66 -4.87 -11.23 11.91
CA LEU A 66 -4.12 -10.37 10.99
C LEU A 66 -2.60 -10.61 11.19
N PRO A 67 -1.84 -10.92 10.11
CA PRO A 67 -0.42 -11.19 10.22
C PRO A 67 0.37 -10.00 10.79
N HIS A 68 1.42 -10.30 11.55
CA HIS A 68 2.35 -9.28 12.00
C HIS A 68 3.24 -8.80 10.84
N LEU A 69 3.38 -7.49 10.70
CA LEU A 69 4.32 -6.89 9.74
C LEU A 69 5.72 -6.82 10.34
N ASN A 70 6.74 -6.93 9.48
CA ASN A 70 8.15 -6.80 9.87
C ASN A 70 8.60 -5.33 9.97
N ALA A 71 7.78 -4.49 10.60
CA ALA A 71 8.07 -3.08 10.87
C ALA A 71 7.22 -2.58 12.05
N PRO A 72 7.76 -1.68 12.90
CA PRO A 72 6.96 -1.01 13.92
C PRO A 72 5.92 -0.07 13.28
N PHE A 73 4.80 0.12 13.97
CA PHE A 73 3.77 1.05 13.53
C PHE A 73 4.16 2.51 13.77
N VAL A 74 3.53 3.42 13.03
CA VAL A 74 3.59 4.87 13.30
C VAL A 74 3.28 5.13 14.79
N PRO A 75 4.15 5.85 15.52
CA PRO A 75 3.97 6.11 16.94
C PRO A 75 2.61 6.75 17.25
N GLU A 76 2.02 6.39 18.39
CA GLU A 76 0.68 6.85 18.81
C GLU A 76 0.55 8.39 18.80
N SER A 77 1.62 9.10 19.21
CA SER A 77 1.68 10.56 19.18
C SER A 77 1.50 11.18 17.78
N LEU A 78 1.80 10.43 16.73
CA LEU A 78 1.69 10.86 15.33
C LEU A 78 0.43 10.32 14.63
N ARG A 79 -0.24 9.30 15.17
CA ARG A 79 -1.42 8.66 14.55
C ARG A 79 -2.56 9.64 14.28
N GLY A 80 -2.80 10.58 15.19
CA GLY A 80 -3.80 11.63 14.98
C GLY A 80 -3.49 12.53 13.77
N ARG A 81 -2.21 12.86 13.54
CA ARG A 81 -1.79 13.66 12.37
C ARG A 81 -1.83 12.82 11.09
N PHE A 82 -1.42 11.57 11.18
CA PHE A 82 -1.48 10.60 10.08
C PHE A 82 -2.91 10.41 9.55
N ARG A 83 -3.88 10.13 10.44
CA ARG A 83 -5.31 10.03 10.08
C ARG A 83 -5.86 11.29 9.42
N ARG A 84 -5.47 12.48 9.90
CA ARG A 84 -5.89 13.75 9.28
C ARG A 84 -5.35 13.93 7.86
N LEU A 85 -4.13 13.44 7.59
CA LEU A 85 -3.56 13.49 6.23
C LEU A 85 -4.28 12.51 5.30
N LEU A 86 -4.63 11.32 5.78
CA LEU A 86 -5.41 10.34 5.02
C LEU A 86 -6.85 10.81 4.76
N ALA A 87 -7.47 11.48 5.73
CA ALA A 87 -8.85 11.97 5.61
C ALA A 87 -9.01 13.20 4.71
N ARG A 88 -7.91 13.81 4.21
CA ARG A 88 -8.01 14.98 3.33
C ARG A 88 -8.63 14.59 1.98
N PRO A 89 -9.53 15.44 1.43
CA PRO A 89 -10.26 15.12 0.21
C PRO A 89 -9.34 14.91 -1.00
N GLN A 90 -9.81 14.02 -1.89
CA GLN A 90 -9.15 13.32 -3.00
C GLN A 90 -8.59 14.20 -4.13
N ASN A 91 -8.35 15.50 -3.92
CA ASN A 91 -7.73 16.37 -4.93
C ASN A 91 -6.27 15.99 -5.25
N LEU A 92 -5.71 15.03 -4.49
CA LEU A 92 -4.48 14.33 -4.79
C LEU A 92 -4.77 12.81 -4.78
N PRO A 93 -5.17 12.20 -5.91
CA PRO A 93 -5.46 10.76 -6.04
C PRO A 93 -4.31 9.81 -5.64
N SER A 94 -3.18 10.37 -5.22
CA SER A 94 -1.94 9.67 -4.92
C SER A 94 -1.32 10.07 -3.57
N LEU A 95 -1.96 10.94 -2.76
CA LEU A 95 -1.40 11.31 -1.46
C LEU A 95 -1.30 10.11 -0.52
N GLU A 96 -2.34 9.27 -0.46
CA GLU A 96 -2.32 8.02 0.28
C GLU A 96 -1.13 7.15 -0.16
N ARG A 97 -0.98 6.93 -1.47
CA ARG A 97 0.11 6.13 -2.03
C ARG A 97 1.48 6.65 -1.62
N TYR A 98 1.68 7.96 -1.77
CA TYR A 98 2.95 8.60 -1.39
C TYR A 98 3.18 8.60 0.11
N LEU A 99 2.15 8.80 0.93
CA LEU A 99 2.26 8.81 2.37
C LEU A 99 2.62 7.42 2.90
N ILE A 100 1.96 6.38 2.39
CA ILE A 100 2.27 4.98 2.72
C ILE A 100 3.67 4.61 2.25
N ALA A 101 4.05 4.96 1.01
CA ALA A 101 5.41 4.74 0.52
C ALA A 101 6.46 5.48 1.38
N PHE A 102 6.17 6.71 1.81
CA PHE A 102 7.07 7.54 2.61
C PHE A 102 7.32 6.99 4.01
N ILE A 103 6.29 6.46 4.68
CA ILE A 103 6.46 5.83 6.00
C ILE A 103 7.15 4.48 5.87
N SER A 104 6.82 3.69 4.85
CA SER A 104 7.47 2.39 4.62
C SER A 104 8.94 2.53 4.26
N ALA A 105 9.30 3.57 3.50
CA ALA A 105 10.71 3.90 3.24
C ALA A 105 11.49 4.28 4.52
N ARG A 106 10.81 4.65 5.61
CA ARG A 106 11.40 4.89 6.94
C ARG A 106 11.37 3.67 7.85
N GLY A 107 10.94 2.52 7.34
CA GLY A 107 10.77 1.31 8.13
C GLY A 107 9.59 1.37 9.10
N LEU A 108 8.58 2.21 8.82
CA LEU A 108 7.35 2.30 9.60
C LEU A 108 6.16 1.72 8.81
N ALA A 109 5.24 1.09 9.52
CA ALA A 109 3.95 0.65 8.99
C ALA A 109 2.80 1.53 9.49
N ALA A 110 1.76 1.68 8.68
CA ALA A 110 0.50 2.24 9.15
C ALA A 110 -0.17 1.27 10.12
N HIS A 111 -0.85 1.79 11.15
CA HIS A 111 -1.64 0.97 12.04
C HIS A 111 -2.89 0.46 11.28
N PRO A 112 -3.32 -0.81 11.44
CA PRO A 112 -4.44 -1.38 10.66
C PRO A 112 -5.77 -0.62 10.87
N ALA A 113 -5.99 -0.07 12.06
CA ALA A 113 -7.16 0.79 12.32
C ALA A 113 -7.12 2.18 11.65
N ASP A 114 -5.96 2.63 11.17
CA ASP A 114 -5.83 3.91 10.47
C ASP A 114 -5.86 3.73 8.94
N TRP A 115 -5.25 2.64 8.46
CA TRP A 115 -5.19 2.31 7.04
C TRP A 115 -4.89 0.82 6.83
N MET A 116 -5.55 0.22 5.84
CA MET A 116 -5.25 -1.11 5.31
C MET A 116 -5.34 -1.06 3.77
N PRO A 117 -4.49 -1.82 3.06
CA PRO A 117 -4.61 -1.92 1.61
C PRO A 117 -5.90 -2.65 1.23
N ASP A 118 -6.47 -2.34 0.08
CA ASP A 118 -7.52 -3.15 -0.56
C ASP A 118 -6.89 -4.34 -1.31
N ALA A 119 -7.69 -5.39 -1.55
CA ALA A 119 -7.27 -6.53 -2.38
C ALA A 119 -6.74 -6.12 -3.77
N LYS A 120 -7.17 -4.97 -4.31
CA LYS A 120 -6.77 -4.44 -5.61
C LYS A 120 -5.54 -3.54 -5.57
N ASP A 121 -5.01 -3.22 -4.39
CA ASP A 121 -3.91 -2.26 -4.23
C ASP A 121 -2.54 -2.85 -4.53
N ASP A 122 -2.25 -3.00 -5.83
CA ASP A 122 -0.96 -3.49 -6.33
C ASP A 122 0.21 -2.49 -6.16
N TRP A 123 -0.10 -1.28 -5.69
CA TRP A 123 0.87 -0.22 -5.46
C TRP A 123 1.46 -0.25 -4.04
N ALA A 124 0.83 -0.99 -3.10
CA ALA A 124 1.25 -1.00 -1.71
C ALA A 124 2.69 -1.53 -1.58
N PRO A 125 3.52 -0.94 -0.69
CA PRO A 125 4.87 -1.42 -0.45
C PRO A 125 4.92 -2.90 -0.05
N ASP A 126 6.01 -3.58 -0.42
CA ASP A 126 6.20 -5.02 -0.16
C ASP A 126 6.13 -5.37 1.35
N LEU A 127 6.36 -4.39 2.22
CA LEU A 127 6.13 -4.49 3.66
C LEU A 127 4.71 -4.99 4.01
N TYR A 128 3.70 -4.58 3.24
CA TYR A 128 2.30 -4.95 3.46
C TYR A 128 1.88 -6.24 2.73
N ALA A 129 2.82 -6.96 2.11
CA ALA A 129 2.52 -8.23 1.44
C ALA A 129 1.73 -9.22 2.33
N PRO A 130 2.10 -9.44 3.62
CA PRO A 130 1.34 -10.37 4.47
C PRO A 130 -0.13 -9.96 4.66
N TRP A 131 -0.42 -8.66 4.68
CA TRP A 131 -1.80 -8.17 4.79
C TRP A 131 -2.55 -8.32 3.48
N LEU A 132 -1.95 -7.98 2.35
CA LEU A 132 -2.57 -8.21 1.04
C LEU A 132 -2.90 -9.68 0.82
N ASP A 133 -2.00 -10.58 1.19
CA ASP A 133 -2.22 -12.02 1.07
C ASP A 133 -3.35 -12.48 2.00
N TRP A 134 -3.39 -11.98 3.25
CA TRP A 134 -4.48 -12.24 4.19
C TRP A 134 -5.84 -11.71 3.71
N ILE A 135 -5.88 -10.55 3.06
CA ILE A 135 -7.12 -9.98 2.47
C ILE A 135 -7.55 -10.80 1.25
N ARG A 136 -6.61 -11.20 0.39
CA ARG A 136 -6.88 -11.97 -0.83
C ARG A 136 -7.21 -13.44 -0.56
N ALA A 137 -6.75 -14.01 0.55
CA ALA A 137 -7.16 -15.35 1.00
C ALA A 137 -8.68 -15.46 1.20
N ASP A 138 -9.36 -14.34 1.47
CA ASP A 138 -10.83 -14.24 1.55
C ASP A 138 -11.51 -14.43 0.18
N THR A 139 -10.81 -14.13 -0.91
CA THR A 139 -11.34 -14.19 -2.29
C THR A 139 -10.86 -15.41 -3.07
N ARG A 140 -9.96 -16.23 -2.52
CA ARG A 140 -9.33 -17.35 -3.23
C ARG A 140 -9.55 -18.67 -2.50
N ALA A 141 -9.99 -19.70 -3.22
CA ALA A 141 -9.73 -21.08 -2.78
C ALA A 141 -8.20 -21.21 -2.64
N ALA A 142 -7.74 -21.65 -1.46
CA ALA A 142 -6.34 -21.65 -1.04
C ALA A 142 -5.37 -21.97 -2.19
N ALA A 143 -4.49 -21.02 -2.53
CA ALA A 143 -3.35 -21.31 -3.38
C ALA A 143 -2.41 -22.27 -2.61
N PRO A 144 -1.77 -23.24 -3.29
CA PRO A 144 -0.81 -24.12 -2.64
C PRO A 144 0.38 -23.27 -2.16
N SER A 145 0.54 -23.15 -0.84
CA SER A 145 1.43 -22.15 -0.23
C SER A 145 2.92 -22.50 -0.28
N ASP A 146 3.28 -23.65 -0.87
CA ASP A 146 4.66 -24.17 -0.85
C ASP A 146 5.27 -24.40 -2.25
N ASP A 147 4.53 -24.17 -3.34
CA ASP A 147 5.09 -24.35 -4.68
C ASP A 147 6.08 -23.21 -5.00
N GLU A 148 7.14 -23.51 -5.76
CA GLU A 148 8.02 -22.48 -6.30
C GLU A 148 7.37 -21.81 -7.51
N ILE A 149 7.60 -20.50 -7.70
CA ILE A 149 7.01 -19.77 -8.83
C ILE A 149 7.59 -20.26 -10.17
N SER A 150 6.70 -20.57 -11.10
CA SER A 150 7.00 -21.04 -12.46
C SER A 150 6.17 -20.27 -13.49
N SER A 151 6.52 -20.40 -14.77
CA SER A 151 5.75 -19.77 -15.86
C SER A 151 4.30 -20.29 -15.95
N GLU A 152 4.05 -21.51 -15.49
CA GLU A 152 2.75 -22.20 -15.53
C GLU A 152 1.86 -21.75 -14.38
N ASN A 153 2.42 -21.68 -13.16
CA ASN A 153 1.66 -21.25 -11.99
C ASN A 153 1.65 -19.73 -11.80
N TYR A 154 2.39 -18.95 -12.59
CA TYR A 154 2.52 -17.49 -12.46
C TYR A 154 1.17 -16.77 -12.24
N GLU A 155 0.11 -17.16 -12.95
CA GLU A 155 -1.21 -16.52 -12.81
C GLU A 155 -1.93 -16.87 -11.50
N LEU A 156 -1.57 -17.99 -10.88
CA LEU A 156 -2.07 -18.44 -9.59
C LEU A 156 -1.49 -17.64 -8.42
N TRP A 157 -0.49 -16.80 -8.64
CA TRP A 157 0.09 -15.96 -7.60
C TRP A 157 -0.52 -14.57 -7.63
N SER A 158 -0.71 -13.95 -6.48
CA SER A 158 -1.07 -12.53 -6.42
C SER A 158 0.13 -11.67 -6.87
N TRP A 159 -0.12 -10.44 -7.31
CA TRP A 159 0.94 -9.58 -7.82
C TRP A 159 2.10 -9.38 -6.82
N THR A 160 1.77 -9.25 -5.55
CA THR A 160 2.75 -9.04 -4.47
C THR A 160 3.54 -10.31 -4.21
N GLU A 161 2.86 -11.45 -4.18
CA GLU A 161 3.51 -12.76 -4.03
C GLU A 161 4.43 -13.04 -5.23
N ARG A 162 4.00 -12.74 -6.46
CA ARG A 162 4.82 -12.85 -7.68
C ARG A 162 6.13 -12.08 -7.52
N ARG A 163 6.07 -10.80 -7.12
CA ARG A 163 7.26 -9.97 -6.94
C ARG A 163 8.19 -10.52 -5.87
N ARG A 164 7.66 -10.93 -4.72
CA ARG A 164 8.45 -11.51 -3.62
C ARG A 164 9.10 -12.83 -4.03
N ALA A 165 8.35 -13.72 -4.66
CA ALA A 165 8.82 -15.02 -5.12
C ALA A 165 9.87 -14.89 -6.22
N LEU A 166 9.65 -14.02 -7.20
CA LEU A 166 10.63 -13.74 -8.26
C LEU A 166 11.91 -13.09 -7.71
N ALA A 167 11.81 -12.18 -6.73
CA ALA A 167 12.98 -11.62 -6.07
C ALA A 167 13.79 -12.70 -5.35
N ALA A 168 13.11 -13.60 -4.62
CA ALA A 168 13.74 -14.72 -3.93
C ALA A 168 14.33 -15.76 -4.90
N LEU A 169 13.63 -16.05 -6.01
CA LEU A 169 14.13 -16.91 -7.09
C LEU A 169 15.37 -16.30 -7.72
N ARG A 170 15.34 -15.00 -8.06
CA ARG A 170 16.48 -14.31 -8.67
C ARG A 170 17.71 -14.26 -7.77
N ALA A 171 17.53 -14.20 -6.46
CA ALA A 171 18.63 -14.30 -5.50
C ALA A 171 19.28 -15.70 -5.46
N ARG A 172 18.58 -16.75 -5.89
CA ARG A 172 19.05 -18.15 -5.89
C ARG A 172 19.51 -18.57 -7.30
N ASP A 173 18.62 -18.45 -8.28
CA ASP A 173 18.80 -18.73 -9.70
C ASP A 173 18.33 -17.53 -10.56
N PRO A 174 19.26 -16.64 -10.96
CA PRO A 174 18.93 -15.49 -11.81
C PRO A 174 18.37 -15.87 -13.18
N ALA A 175 18.80 -16.99 -13.77
CA ALA A 175 18.43 -17.39 -15.12
C ALA A 175 16.99 -17.91 -15.16
N ALA A 176 16.59 -18.72 -14.19
CA ALA A 176 15.20 -19.18 -14.05
C ALA A 176 14.24 -18.00 -13.86
N ALA A 177 14.60 -17.04 -12.99
CA ALA A 177 13.80 -15.82 -12.80
C ALA A 177 13.70 -14.98 -14.08
N LEU A 178 14.81 -14.82 -14.80
CA LEU A 178 14.84 -14.08 -16.07
C LEU A 178 13.92 -14.73 -17.11
N ALA A 179 13.91 -16.06 -17.22
CA ALA A 179 13.03 -16.78 -18.15
C ALA A 179 11.54 -16.50 -17.90
N ILE A 180 11.11 -16.54 -16.62
CA ILE A 180 9.73 -16.23 -16.24
C ILE A 180 9.39 -14.76 -16.54
N ILE A 181 10.29 -13.84 -16.17
CA ILE A 181 10.08 -12.40 -16.38
C ILE A 181 10.01 -12.07 -17.87
N ALA A 182 10.92 -12.62 -18.69
CA ALA A 182 10.91 -12.39 -20.14
C ALA A 182 9.64 -12.92 -20.80
N ALA A 183 9.14 -14.09 -20.36
CA ALA A 183 7.91 -14.67 -20.88
C ALA A 183 6.65 -13.88 -20.52
N LYS A 184 6.60 -13.29 -19.31
CA LYS A 184 5.37 -12.66 -18.78
C LYS A 184 5.35 -11.15 -18.90
N ALA A 185 6.51 -10.48 -18.91
CA ALA A 185 6.59 -9.03 -18.91
C ALA A 185 5.80 -8.41 -20.07
N GLY A 186 5.82 -8.98 -21.28
CA GLY A 186 5.09 -8.42 -22.43
C GLY A 186 3.58 -8.25 -22.23
N ALA A 187 2.93 -9.13 -21.45
CA ALA A 187 1.50 -9.14 -21.23
C ALA A 187 1.03 -8.19 -20.11
N GLU A 188 1.94 -7.77 -19.23
CA GLU A 188 1.60 -6.92 -18.08
C GLU A 188 1.43 -5.45 -18.50
N PRO A 189 0.60 -4.65 -17.78
CA PRO A 189 0.51 -3.21 -17.99
C PRO A 189 1.84 -2.51 -17.67
N ALA A 190 2.06 -1.33 -18.24
CA ALA A 190 3.33 -0.61 -18.16
C ALA A 190 3.89 -0.46 -16.74
N GLU A 191 3.04 -0.12 -15.76
CA GLU A 191 3.46 0.04 -14.36
C GLU A 191 3.96 -1.27 -13.73
N ARG A 192 3.26 -2.38 -13.98
CA ARG A 192 3.68 -3.70 -13.49
C ARG A 192 4.96 -4.17 -14.18
N ARG A 193 5.11 -3.92 -15.49
CA ARG A 193 6.36 -4.22 -16.20
C ARG A 193 7.56 -3.51 -15.59
N VAL A 194 7.43 -2.23 -15.24
CA VAL A 194 8.49 -1.47 -14.55
C VAL A 194 8.91 -2.21 -13.27
N ARG A 195 7.95 -2.65 -12.45
CA ARG A 195 8.24 -3.37 -11.19
C ARG A 195 8.88 -4.74 -11.41
N LEU A 196 8.55 -5.46 -12.47
CA LEU A 196 9.25 -6.71 -12.83
C LEU A 196 10.69 -6.43 -13.23
N ILE A 197 10.92 -5.38 -14.00
CA ILE A 197 12.26 -5.00 -14.46
C ILE A 197 13.11 -4.46 -13.29
N GLU A 198 12.50 -3.79 -12.31
CA GLU A 198 13.20 -3.39 -11.07
C GLU A 198 13.82 -4.59 -10.33
N LEU A 199 13.27 -5.81 -10.47
CA LEU A 199 13.86 -7.02 -9.89
C LEU A 199 15.24 -7.34 -10.48
N MET A 200 15.57 -6.84 -11.68
CA MET A 200 16.87 -7.05 -12.32
C MET A 200 18.04 -6.53 -11.48
N GLN A 201 17.79 -5.59 -10.55
CA GLN A 201 18.78 -5.09 -9.60
C GLN A 201 19.42 -6.20 -8.76
N VAL A 202 18.67 -7.24 -8.43
CA VAL A 202 19.17 -8.40 -7.70
C VAL A 202 20.01 -9.23 -8.65
N ARG A 203 21.31 -9.35 -8.37
CA ARG A 203 22.28 -10.14 -9.18
C ARG A 203 22.24 -9.80 -10.68
N LEU A 204 22.22 -8.50 -11.01
CA LEU A 204 22.35 -8.03 -12.40
C LEU A 204 23.62 -8.60 -13.05
N SER A 205 23.49 -9.19 -14.24
CA SER A 205 24.60 -9.86 -14.95
C SER A 205 24.51 -9.68 -16.46
N GLU A 206 25.57 -10.02 -17.19
CA GLU A 206 25.60 -9.97 -18.67
C GLU A 206 24.51 -10.83 -19.32
N THR A 207 24.05 -11.89 -18.67
CA THR A 207 22.96 -12.75 -19.18
C THR A 207 21.63 -11.99 -19.29
N ASP A 208 21.46 -10.90 -18.55
CA ASP A 208 20.25 -10.06 -18.62
C ASP A 208 20.30 -9.08 -19.81
N ALA A 209 21.46 -8.89 -20.46
CA ALA A 209 21.68 -7.81 -21.43
C ALA A 209 20.75 -7.91 -22.64
N GLU A 210 20.64 -9.09 -23.27
CA GLU A 210 19.78 -9.28 -24.45
C GLU A 210 18.33 -8.93 -24.14
N PHE A 211 17.80 -9.40 -23.00
CA PHE A 211 16.45 -9.07 -22.57
C PHE A 211 16.28 -7.56 -22.34
N LEU A 212 17.22 -6.91 -21.66
CA LEU A 212 17.18 -5.47 -21.40
C LEU A 212 17.27 -4.63 -22.69
N GLU A 213 18.02 -5.08 -23.70
CA GLU A 213 18.09 -4.45 -25.02
C GLU A 213 16.74 -4.48 -25.75
N THR A 214 15.98 -5.57 -25.64
CA THR A 214 14.61 -5.61 -26.19
C THR A 214 13.72 -4.57 -25.52
N LEU A 215 13.82 -4.42 -24.20
CA LEU A 215 13.02 -3.47 -23.42
C LEU A 215 13.46 -2.02 -23.58
N ALA A 216 14.69 -1.75 -24.01
CA ALA A 216 15.14 -0.41 -24.35
C ALA A 216 14.36 0.22 -25.53
N LYS A 217 13.62 -0.61 -26.28
CA LYS A 217 12.70 -0.24 -27.38
C LYS A 217 11.22 -0.35 -26.99
N ASP A 218 10.90 -0.53 -25.71
CA ASP A 218 9.53 -0.67 -25.23
C ASP A 218 8.67 0.59 -25.49
N ARG A 219 7.35 0.42 -25.58
CA ARG A 219 6.39 1.51 -25.75
C ARG A 219 6.33 2.51 -24.58
N SER A 220 6.74 2.11 -23.38
CA SER A 220 6.69 2.94 -22.18
C SER A 220 8.03 3.63 -21.92
N ASP A 221 8.01 4.95 -21.81
CA ASP A 221 9.21 5.77 -21.51
C ASP A 221 9.90 5.33 -20.23
N ARG A 222 9.11 5.00 -19.20
CA ARG A 222 9.63 4.56 -17.90
C ARG A 222 10.32 3.20 -17.99
N VAL A 223 9.76 2.28 -18.78
CA VAL A 223 10.40 0.97 -19.05
C VAL A 223 11.71 1.18 -19.81
N ARG A 224 11.69 1.98 -20.88
CA ARG A 224 12.90 2.29 -21.67
C ARG A 224 14.01 2.91 -20.82
N ALA A 225 13.66 3.89 -19.99
CA ALA A 225 14.61 4.57 -19.11
C ALA A 225 15.24 3.59 -18.10
N LEU A 226 14.43 2.74 -17.47
CA LEU A 226 14.91 1.75 -16.50
C LEU A 226 15.84 0.71 -17.16
N SER A 227 15.45 0.17 -18.31
CA SER A 227 16.28 -0.81 -19.04
C SER A 227 17.60 -0.22 -19.52
N ARG A 228 17.60 1.02 -20.04
CA ARG A 228 18.85 1.73 -20.39
C ARG A 228 19.73 1.96 -19.17
N GLY A 229 19.15 2.27 -18.01
CA GLY A 229 19.89 2.40 -16.76
C GLY A 229 20.60 1.11 -16.34
N PHE A 230 19.95 -0.06 -16.50
CA PHE A 230 20.59 -1.35 -16.24
C PHE A 230 21.66 -1.72 -17.29
N LEU A 231 21.41 -1.46 -18.57
CA LEU A 231 22.42 -1.62 -19.62
C LEU A 231 23.66 -0.76 -19.36
N ALA A 232 23.46 0.50 -18.93
CA ALA A 232 24.56 1.37 -18.53
C ALA A 232 25.40 0.79 -17.38
N ARG A 233 24.75 0.18 -16.39
CA ARG A 233 25.44 -0.50 -15.27
C ARG A 233 26.22 -1.75 -15.71
N LEU A 234 25.83 -2.39 -16.81
CA LEU A 234 26.57 -3.46 -17.47
C LEU A 234 27.65 -2.95 -18.43
N GLY A 235 27.86 -1.63 -18.52
CA GLY A 235 28.79 -1.02 -19.48
C GLY A 235 28.30 -1.06 -20.93
N ARG A 236 27.04 -1.43 -21.16
CA ARG A 236 26.36 -1.49 -22.46
C ARG A 236 25.61 -0.20 -22.79
N ALA A 237 25.92 0.90 -22.10
CA ALA A 237 25.29 2.17 -22.42
C ALA A 237 25.58 2.53 -23.89
N GLY A 238 24.52 2.88 -24.61
CA GLY A 238 24.68 3.58 -25.88
C GLY A 238 25.47 4.87 -25.65
N ASP A 239 26.41 5.13 -26.56
CA ASP A 239 27.35 6.26 -26.56
C ASP A 239 27.84 6.70 -25.17
N THR A 240 28.38 5.75 -24.40
CA THR A 240 29.12 6.03 -23.16
C THR A 240 30.23 7.06 -23.37
N ALA A 241 30.80 7.14 -24.57
CA ALA A 241 31.82 8.10 -24.92
C ALA A 241 31.25 9.53 -24.95
N ALA A 242 30.09 9.75 -25.58
CA ALA A 242 29.43 11.06 -25.55
C ALA A 242 28.99 11.48 -24.14
N LEU A 243 28.36 10.57 -23.38
CA LEU A 243 27.95 10.88 -22.00
C LEU A 243 29.14 11.10 -21.05
N ALA A 244 30.21 10.33 -21.21
CA ALA A 244 31.45 10.52 -20.44
C ALA A 244 32.19 11.79 -20.87
N ALA A 245 32.08 12.22 -22.13
CA ALA A 245 32.62 13.49 -22.60
C ALA A 245 31.82 14.68 -22.03
N GLU A 246 30.48 14.59 -21.99
CA GLU A 246 29.63 15.63 -21.37
C GLU A 246 29.87 15.74 -19.87
N LEU A 247 29.95 14.62 -19.14
CA LEU A 247 30.36 14.61 -17.73
C LEU A 247 31.80 15.10 -17.55
N ALA A 248 32.68 14.68 -18.47
CA ALA A 248 34.03 15.18 -18.73
C ALA A 248 34.13 16.70 -18.65
N GLU A 249 33.36 17.34 -19.51
CA GLU A 249 33.28 18.77 -19.71
C GLU A 249 32.67 19.47 -18.50
N MET A 250 31.57 18.94 -17.94
CA MET A 250 30.95 19.46 -16.72
C MET A 250 31.87 19.39 -15.49
N MET A 251 32.72 18.36 -15.40
CA MET A 251 33.66 18.17 -14.29
C MET A 251 35.04 18.76 -14.56
N SER A 252 35.26 19.33 -15.75
CA SER A 252 36.50 20.01 -16.06
C SER A 252 36.59 21.29 -15.23
N LEU A 253 37.47 21.26 -14.22
CA LEU A 253 37.80 22.45 -13.44
C LEU A 253 38.65 23.35 -14.33
N GLU A 254 38.05 24.41 -14.86
CA GLU A 254 38.80 25.48 -15.50
C GLU A 254 39.79 26.05 -14.47
N LYS A 255 41.09 25.93 -14.74
CA LYS A 255 42.12 26.74 -14.07
C LYS A 255 41.96 28.18 -14.54
N SER A 256 40.95 28.86 -14.04
CA SER A 256 40.98 30.31 -14.01
C SER A 256 42.04 30.73 -13.00
N GLY A 257 43.03 31.48 -13.47
CA GLY A 257 44.11 31.99 -12.63
C GLY A 257 43.53 32.73 -11.42
N SER A 258 43.98 32.32 -10.23
CA SER A 258 43.89 33.06 -8.96
C SER A 258 42.64 33.92 -8.76
N SER A 259 41.51 33.30 -8.43
CA SER A 259 40.69 33.75 -7.28
C SER A 259 39.63 32.69 -6.97
N ILE A 260 39.38 32.49 -5.68
CA ILE A 260 38.26 31.70 -5.18
C ILE A 260 36.99 32.44 -5.60
N VAL A 261 36.23 31.88 -6.55
CA VAL A 261 34.85 32.32 -6.83
C VAL A 261 33.95 31.10 -6.96
N GLU A 262 33.06 31.03 -5.98
CA GLU A 262 31.76 30.37 -5.87
C GLU A 262 31.20 29.65 -7.12
N CYS A 263 30.91 28.36 -6.96
CA CYS A 263 30.12 27.56 -7.90
C CYS A 263 28.71 28.14 -8.09
N ALA A 264 28.46 28.80 -9.22
CA ALA A 264 27.11 29.11 -9.67
C ALA A 264 26.56 27.93 -10.50
N CYS A 265 25.78 27.05 -9.86
CA CYS A 265 24.94 26.09 -10.56
C CYS A 265 23.83 26.84 -11.32
N VAL A 266 23.95 26.95 -12.65
CA VAL A 266 22.84 27.40 -13.51
C VAL A 266 22.05 26.18 -13.96
N TRP A 267 20.93 25.91 -13.29
CA TRP A 267 19.89 25.01 -13.79
C TRP A 267 19.10 25.72 -14.89
N ARG A 268 19.20 25.27 -16.15
CA ARG A 268 18.22 25.62 -17.20
C ARG A 268 17.06 24.63 -17.17
N ARG A 269 15.85 25.21 -17.19
CA ARG A 269 14.54 24.53 -17.26
C ARG A 269 14.32 23.83 -18.60
#